data_AF-A0A1Z4QN16-F1
#
_entry.id   AF-A0A1Z4QN16-F1
#
_cell.length_a   1.000
_cell.length_b   1.000
_cell.length_c   1.000
_cell.angle_alpha   90.00
_cell.angle_beta   90.00
_cell.angle_gamma   90.00
#
_symmetry.space_group_name_H-M   'P 1'
#
loop_
_entity.id
_entity.type
_entity.pdbx_description
1 polymer ?
#
loop_
_entity_poly.entity_id
_entity_poly.type
_entity_poly.pdbx_seq_one_letter_code
_entity_poly.pdbx_strand_id
1 'polypeptide(L)'
;MVSKFPEAISENLTNFFQDLLNRGFDYAIQEIHPTSIHDFTNFFLELSETYSKISSSDTNPNQPIFNAILNFFRQDNWQFQRLKLEPVLLIPFQGINGKWNCYAKAREIQKHFVFYSICPIKAPESKREAIAEFIARVNYDMIIGNFELDFSVGEIRYKTSVDVKDERLSFNSIKHLVYTNVNMMDKYLPGIISVINDEVLPVSAINQIELISNITQSLEEEQLLVVASNQEELAVSPSSQTDLQEQEKRPDRDSHILAILTPEEIAQFHQVSQMVAPYQRKQVQGINEKLKSGILLRLGDLGEEVFVRADNFFGEVNLSAKNLKLIQRYSGLAGRIRLLWQYLNNWNEQHGEILVNSQERTILVDLDNLFWCIDGRLQKLIIDELKGRNEVEVLIEIEEFREKLGVYEKFVKQISCSSPKTASE
;
A
#
# COMPACT_ATOMS: atom_id res chain seq x y z
N MET A 1 45.41 -21.02 -8.24
CA MET A 1 46.19 -20.78 -9.47
C MET A 1 45.91 -19.37 -9.92
N VAL A 2 46.94 -18.53 -9.97
CA VAL A 2 46.87 -17.14 -10.43
C VAL A 2 46.53 -17.14 -11.91
N SER A 3 45.36 -16.62 -12.31
CA SER A 3 45.04 -16.39 -13.73
C SER A 3 45.79 -15.15 -14.20
N LYS A 4 46.87 -15.36 -14.95
CA LYS A 4 47.61 -14.29 -15.61
C LYS A 4 46.69 -13.58 -16.61
N PHE A 5 46.46 -12.28 -16.40
CA PHE A 5 46.06 -11.39 -17.49
C PHE A 5 47.13 -11.47 -18.59
N PRO A 6 46.78 -11.40 -19.89
CA PRO A 6 47.77 -11.26 -20.94
C PRO A 6 48.42 -9.87 -20.77
N GLU A 7 49.65 -9.82 -20.27
CA GLU A 7 50.43 -8.58 -20.03
C GLU A 7 50.45 -7.65 -21.26
N ALA A 8 50.38 -8.23 -22.47
CA ALA A 8 50.33 -7.51 -23.73
C ALA A 8 49.09 -6.59 -23.90
N ILE A 9 47.93 -6.94 -23.32
CA ILE A 9 46.71 -6.11 -23.43
C ILE A 9 46.78 -4.93 -22.45
N SER A 10 47.36 -5.15 -21.27
CA SER A 10 47.56 -4.10 -20.26
C SER A 10 48.57 -3.05 -20.74
N GLU A 11 49.65 -3.47 -21.38
CA GLU A 11 50.68 -2.57 -21.90
C GLU A 11 50.15 -1.72 -23.07
N ASN A 12 49.42 -2.33 -24.00
CA ASN A 12 48.80 -1.60 -25.11
C ASN A 12 47.72 -0.62 -24.63
N LEU A 13 46.89 -0.99 -23.66
CA LEU A 13 45.92 -0.08 -23.05
C LEU A 13 46.62 1.09 -22.35
N THR A 14 47.65 0.81 -21.55
CA THR A 14 48.36 1.84 -20.79
C THR A 14 49.08 2.81 -21.73
N ASN A 15 49.74 2.29 -22.77
CA ASN A 15 50.42 3.11 -23.76
C ASN A 15 49.44 3.94 -24.60
N PHE A 16 48.29 3.39 -24.99
CA PHE A 16 47.26 4.13 -25.71
C PHE A 16 46.66 5.25 -24.86
N PHE A 17 46.32 4.98 -23.58
CA PHE A 17 45.80 6.02 -22.68
C PHE A 17 46.86 7.08 -22.36
N GLN A 18 48.14 6.71 -22.23
CA GLN A 18 49.22 7.68 -22.06
C GLN A 18 49.43 8.54 -23.30
N ASP A 19 49.34 7.97 -24.51
CA ASP A 19 49.44 8.72 -25.76
C ASP A 19 48.22 9.64 -25.98
N LEU A 20 47.02 9.18 -25.61
CA LEU A 20 45.78 9.96 -25.67
C LEU A 20 45.78 11.13 -24.66
N LEU A 21 46.30 10.90 -23.45
CA LEU A 21 46.42 11.94 -22.41
C LEU A 21 47.49 12.97 -22.77
N ASN A 22 48.63 12.54 -23.33
CA ASN A 22 49.72 13.44 -23.71
C ASN A 22 49.38 14.31 -24.93
N ARG A 23 48.51 13.84 -25.83
CA ARG A 23 48.12 14.61 -27.02
C ARG A 23 46.99 15.61 -26.77
N GLY A 24 46.28 15.50 -25.65
CA GLY A 24 45.11 16.31 -25.35
C GLY A 24 43.93 15.97 -26.28
N PHE A 25 42.72 15.86 -25.71
CA PHE A 25 41.51 15.46 -26.44
C PHE A 25 41.23 16.32 -27.70
N ASP A 26 41.70 17.57 -27.71
CA ASP A 26 41.45 18.51 -28.79
C ASP A 26 42.34 18.28 -30.03
N TYR A 27 43.51 17.64 -29.90
CA TYR A 27 44.40 17.37 -31.03
C TYR A 27 44.09 16.03 -31.72
N ALA A 28 43.53 15.07 -30.99
CA ALA A 28 43.23 13.73 -31.50
C ALA A 28 42.11 13.73 -32.55
N ILE A 29 41.17 14.69 -32.52
CA ILE A 29 40.02 14.74 -33.44
C ILE A 29 40.46 15.16 -34.86
N GLN A 30 41.60 15.81 -35.03
CA GLN A 30 42.06 16.29 -36.35
C GLN A 30 42.86 15.25 -37.17
N GLU A 31 43.34 14.15 -36.57
CA GLU A 31 44.10 13.09 -37.26
C GLU A 31 43.55 11.66 -37.04
N ILE A 32 42.24 11.49 -36.94
CA ILE A 32 41.67 10.14 -36.90
C ILE A 32 41.60 9.56 -38.32
N HIS A 33 42.62 8.79 -38.72
CA HIS A 33 42.59 8.02 -39.96
C HIS A 33 41.46 6.95 -39.92
N PRO A 34 40.80 6.66 -41.06
CA PRO A 34 39.61 5.79 -41.12
C PRO A 34 39.83 4.37 -40.59
N THR A 35 41.06 3.86 -40.70
CA THR A 35 41.46 2.55 -40.18
C THR A 35 41.44 2.48 -38.66
N SER A 36 41.80 3.56 -37.96
CA SER A 36 41.77 3.59 -36.48
C SER A 36 40.35 3.56 -35.92
N ILE A 37 39.37 4.11 -36.66
CA ILE A 37 37.95 4.03 -36.28
C ILE A 37 37.46 2.59 -36.42
N HIS A 38 37.87 1.91 -37.48
CA HIS A 38 37.49 0.52 -37.70
C HIS A 38 38.11 -0.41 -36.64
N ASP A 39 39.37 -0.18 -36.27
CA ASP A 39 40.04 -0.94 -35.21
C ASP A 39 39.41 -0.67 -33.84
N PHE A 40 39.04 0.59 -33.57
CA PHE A 40 38.29 0.97 -32.37
C PHE A 40 36.90 0.32 -32.31
N THR A 41 36.19 0.28 -33.44
CA THR A 41 34.85 -0.31 -33.52
C THR A 41 34.91 -1.82 -33.35
N ASN A 42 35.89 -2.49 -33.99
CA ASN A 42 36.11 -3.92 -33.82
C ASN A 42 36.51 -4.27 -32.39
N PHE A 43 37.37 -3.47 -31.75
CA PHE A 43 37.74 -3.66 -30.35
C PHE A 43 36.54 -3.53 -29.41
N PHE A 44 35.66 -2.55 -29.63
CA PHE A 44 34.42 -2.41 -28.85
C PHE A 44 33.45 -3.57 -29.09
N LEU A 45 33.37 -4.08 -30.32
CA LEU A 45 32.57 -5.25 -30.65
C LEU A 45 33.13 -6.51 -29.97
N GLU A 46 34.45 -6.71 -30.00
CA GLU A 46 35.14 -7.85 -29.40
C GLU A 46 35.05 -7.81 -27.87
N LEU A 47 35.16 -6.63 -27.25
CA LEU A 47 34.87 -6.42 -25.83
C LEU A 47 33.41 -6.74 -25.50
N SER A 48 32.46 -6.34 -26.35
CA SER A 48 31.04 -6.60 -26.13
C SER A 48 30.69 -8.10 -26.24
N GLU A 49 31.30 -8.81 -27.20
CA GLU A 49 31.14 -10.27 -27.35
C GLU A 49 31.79 -11.02 -26.19
N THR A 50 32.94 -10.56 -25.72
CA THR A 50 33.63 -11.13 -24.57
C THR A 50 32.84 -10.94 -23.28
N TYR A 51 32.24 -9.75 -23.07
CA TYR A 51 31.33 -9.49 -21.94
C TYR A 51 30.06 -10.35 -21.99
N SER A 52 29.53 -10.60 -23.18
CA SER A 52 28.34 -11.44 -23.38
C SER A 52 28.61 -12.92 -23.07
N LYS A 53 29.86 -13.38 -23.22
CA LYS A 53 30.29 -14.75 -22.89
C LYS A 53 30.64 -14.96 -21.40
N ILE A 54 30.77 -13.90 -20.62
CA ILE A 54 31.18 -13.97 -19.19
C ILE A 54 29.97 -13.91 -18.23
N SER A 55 28.74 -13.65 -18.70
CA SER A 55 27.57 -13.55 -17.82
C SER A 55 26.95 -14.91 -17.47
N SER A 56 27.65 -15.68 -16.64
CA SER A 56 27.01 -16.57 -15.67
C SER A 56 27.67 -16.35 -14.30
N SER A 57 26.87 -15.83 -13.37
CA SER A 57 27.13 -15.57 -11.94
C SER A 57 28.21 -14.53 -11.55
N ASP A 58 27.75 -13.59 -10.73
CA ASP A 58 28.45 -12.70 -9.79
C ASP A 58 29.06 -11.35 -10.25
N THR A 59 28.25 -10.30 -10.00
CA THR A 59 28.55 -9.04 -9.27
C THR A 59 29.92 -8.37 -9.45
N ASN A 60 30.06 -7.57 -10.51
CA ASN A 60 31.21 -6.66 -10.68
C ASN A 60 30.94 -5.26 -10.05
N PRO A 61 31.75 -4.78 -9.09
CA PRO A 61 31.61 -3.47 -8.43
C PRO A 61 31.62 -2.23 -9.31
N ASN A 62 32.22 -2.31 -10.49
CA ASN A 62 32.47 -1.16 -11.38
C ASN A 62 31.51 -1.09 -12.57
N GLN A 63 30.34 -1.75 -12.49
CA GLN A 63 29.38 -1.68 -13.60
C GLN A 63 28.82 -0.25 -13.76
N PRO A 64 28.84 0.33 -14.99
CA PRO A 64 28.13 1.58 -15.28
C PRO A 64 26.65 1.50 -14.90
N ILE A 65 26.06 2.62 -14.46
CA ILE A 65 24.64 2.68 -14.07
C ILE A 65 23.76 2.22 -15.23
N PHE A 66 24.11 2.63 -16.45
CA PHE A 66 23.41 2.24 -17.66
C PHE A 66 23.39 0.72 -17.89
N ASN A 67 24.49 0.02 -17.56
CA ASN A 67 24.55 -1.43 -17.69
C ASN A 67 23.68 -2.12 -16.63
N ALA A 68 23.65 -1.61 -15.40
CA ALA A 68 22.77 -2.13 -14.36
C ALA A 68 21.29 -2.01 -14.74
N ILE A 69 20.89 -0.86 -15.29
CA ILE A 69 19.53 -0.60 -15.81
C ILE A 69 19.19 -1.57 -16.96
N LEU A 70 20.09 -1.72 -17.92
CA LEU A 70 19.88 -2.58 -19.08
C LEU A 70 19.79 -4.06 -18.68
N ASN A 71 20.61 -4.50 -17.74
CA ASN A 71 20.53 -5.85 -17.16
C ASN A 71 19.20 -6.05 -16.43
N PHE A 72 18.75 -5.08 -15.65
CA PHE A 72 17.45 -5.13 -14.97
C PHE A 72 16.31 -5.35 -15.97
N PHE A 73 16.16 -4.48 -16.97
CA PHE A 73 15.02 -4.58 -17.90
C PHE A 73 15.07 -5.84 -18.78
N ARG A 74 16.27 -6.37 -19.09
CA ARG A 74 16.40 -7.67 -19.76
C ARG A 74 15.96 -8.82 -18.87
N GLN A 75 16.46 -8.85 -17.64
CA GLN A 75 16.20 -9.94 -16.69
C GLN A 75 14.75 -9.95 -16.22
N ASP A 76 14.14 -8.78 -16.00
CA ASP A 76 12.73 -8.64 -15.61
C ASP A 76 11.79 -8.71 -16.84
N ASN A 77 12.33 -8.97 -18.04
CA ASN A 77 11.63 -9.22 -19.31
C ASN A 77 10.74 -8.07 -19.82
N TRP A 78 11.20 -6.82 -19.65
CA TRP A 78 10.53 -5.64 -20.19
C TRP A 78 10.94 -5.37 -21.63
N GLN A 79 10.01 -4.87 -22.43
CA GLN A 79 10.31 -4.36 -23.77
C GLN A 79 10.84 -2.93 -23.68
N PHE A 80 11.97 -2.66 -24.35
CA PHE A 80 12.56 -1.32 -24.36
C PHE A 80 13.34 -1.03 -25.64
N GLN A 81 13.47 0.25 -25.95
CA GLN A 81 14.30 0.77 -27.02
C GLN A 81 15.42 1.64 -26.43
N ARG A 82 16.67 1.39 -26.84
CA ARG A 82 17.78 2.27 -26.51
C ARG A 82 17.79 3.50 -27.43
N LEU A 83 17.90 4.70 -26.87
CA LEU A 83 18.14 5.91 -27.64
C LEU A 83 19.62 5.97 -28.04
N LYS A 84 19.91 6.13 -29.34
CA LYS A 84 21.27 5.93 -29.90
C LYS A 84 22.34 6.88 -29.37
N LEU A 85 21.96 8.04 -28.86
CA LEU A 85 22.88 9.14 -28.49
C LEU A 85 22.90 9.46 -27.00
N GLU A 86 22.05 8.82 -26.20
CA GLU A 86 21.99 9.06 -24.76
C GLU A 86 21.93 7.73 -24.00
N PRO A 87 22.44 7.67 -22.76
CA PRO A 87 22.26 6.52 -21.87
C PRO A 87 20.82 6.51 -21.32
N VAL A 88 19.85 6.44 -22.23
CA VAL A 88 18.41 6.47 -21.98
C VAL A 88 17.74 5.29 -22.66
N LEU A 89 16.87 4.60 -21.92
CA LEU A 89 15.94 3.61 -22.46
C LEU A 89 14.53 4.21 -22.51
N LEU A 90 13.88 4.06 -23.66
CA LEU A 90 12.45 4.32 -23.85
C LEU A 90 11.69 3.02 -23.65
N ILE A 91 10.69 3.04 -22.78
CA ILE A 91 9.97 1.84 -22.34
C ILE A 91 8.46 2.11 -22.46
N PRO A 92 7.74 1.44 -23.38
CA PRO A 92 6.28 1.50 -23.37
C PRO A 92 5.75 0.69 -22.18
N PHE A 93 4.76 1.24 -21.48
CA PHE A 93 4.11 0.60 -20.34
C PHE A 93 2.59 0.61 -20.49
N GLN A 94 1.96 -0.47 -20.01
CA GLN A 94 0.53 -0.66 -19.93
C GLN A 94 0.16 -0.82 -18.46
N GLY A 95 -0.49 0.19 -17.89
CA GLY A 95 -1.15 0.09 -16.60
C GLY A 95 -2.62 -0.34 -16.74
N ILE A 96 -3.34 -0.34 -15.61
CA ILE A 96 -4.78 -0.59 -15.54
C ILE A 96 -5.53 0.58 -16.15
N ASN A 97 -5.11 1.81 -15.84
CA ASN A 97 -5.82 3.05 -16.19
C ASN A 97 -5.30 3.72 -17.46
N GLY A 98 -4.24 3.20 -18.09
CA GLY A 98 -3.73 3.79 -19.32
C GLY A 98 -2.50 3.12 -19.92
N LYS A 99 -2.07 3.66 -21.06
CA LYS A 99 -0.80 3.31 -21.72
C LYS A 99 0.06 4.55 -21.81
N TRP A 100 1.33 4.43 -21.47
CA TRP A 100 2.26 5.55 -21.57
C TRP A 100 3.69 5.12 -21.83
N ASN A 101 4.53 6.10 -22.11
CA ASN A 101 5.96 5.90 -22.29
C ASN A 101 6.71 6.27 -21.02
N CYS A 102 7.74 5.49 -20.72
CA CYS A 102 8.67 5.74 -19.63
C CYS A 102 10.09 5.97 -20.17
N TYR A 103 10.90 6.70 -19.41
CA TYR A 103 12.32 6.90 -19.67
C TYR A 103 13.16 6.45 -18.48
N ALA A 104 14.10 5.54 -18.71
CA ALA A 104 15.15 5.19 -17.76
C ALA A 104 16.45 5.90 -18.16
N LYS A 105 16.90 6.89 -17.38
CA LYS A 105 18.09 7.70 -17.68
C LYS A 105 19.20 7.44 -16.67
N ALA A 106 20.35 6.97 -17.15
CA ALA A 106 21.57 6.94 -16.36
C ALA A 106 22.28 8.29 -16.45
N ARG A 107 22.56 8.91 -15.31
CA ARG A 107 23.37 10.13 -15.20
C ARG A 107 24.72 9.77 -14.62
N GLU A 108 25.57 9.14 -15.43
CA GLU A 108 26.85 8.56 -15.00
C GLU A 108 27.76 9.57 -14.27
N ILE A 109 27.89 10.79 -14.82
CA ILE A 109 28.73 11.84 -14.22
C ILE A 109 28.20 12.26 -12.84
N GLN A 110 26.89 12.45 -12.72
CA GLN A 110 26.26 12.83 -11.44
C GLN A 110 26.05 11.64 -10.51
N LYS A 111 26.31 10.42 -10.98
CA LYS A 111 26.01 9.16 -10.30
C LYS A 111 24.55 9.06 -9.85
N HIS A 112 23.61 9.40 -10.72
CA HIS A 112 22.18 9.25 -10.44
C HIS A 112 21.52 8.29 -11.43
N PHE A 113 20.58 7.50 -10.94
CA PHE A 113 19.57 6.86 -11.78
C PHE A 113 18.26 7.64 -11.66
N VAL A 114 17.63 7.94 -12.79
CA VAL A 114 16.32 8.59 -12.84
C VAL A 114 15.39 7.82 -13.76
N PHE A 115 14.18 7.57 -13.29
CA PHE A 115 13.11 6.94 -14.06
C PHE A 115 11.90 7.85 -14.12
N TYR A 116 11.33 8.01 -15.31
CA TYR A 116 10.16 8.86 -15.56
C TYR A 116 9.04 8.04 -16.17
N SER A 117 7.81 8.24 -15.69
CA SER A 117 6.58 7.94 -16.42
C SER A 117 6.04 9.25 -17.00
N ILE A 118 5.76 9.28 -18.30
CA ILE A 118 5.18 10.45 -18.97
C ILE A 118 3.67 10.28 -19.01
N CYS A 119 2.90 11.20 -18.43
CA CYS A 119 1.45 11.14 -18.51
C CYS A 119 1.00 11.13 -19.99
N PRO A 120 0.07 10.25 -20.39
CA PRO A 120 -0.37 10.16 -21.79
C PRO A 120 -1.16 11.39 -22.24
N ILE A 121 -1.65 12.20 -21.30
CA ILE A 121 -2.35 13.45 -21.56
C ILE A 121 -1.56 14.64 -21.01
N LYS A 122 -1.58 15.73 -21.76
CA LYS A 122 -1.02 17.01 -21.33
C LYS A 122 -2.13 17.87 -20.73
N ALA A 123 -1.82 18.63 -19.69
CA ALA A 123 -2.70 19.65 -19.14
C ALA A 123 -2.86 20.80 -20.17
N PRO A 124 -4.08 21.07 -20.66
CA PRO A 124 -4.37 22.26 -21.43
C PRO A 124 -4.03 23.52 -20.63
N GLU A 125 -3.70 24.62 -21.30
CA GLU A 125 -3.29 25.88 -20.64
C GLU A 125 -4.27 26.34 -19.55
N SER A 126 -5.57 26.27 -19.83
CA SER A 126 -6.64 26.63 -18.88
C SER A 126 -6.77 25.71 -17.67
N LYS A 127 -6.08 24.56 -17.66
CA LYS A 127 -6.12 23.55 -16.58
C LYS A 127 -4.83 23.43 -15.81
N ARG A 128 -3.77 24.14 -16.20
CA ARG A 128 -2.44 24.01 -15.57
C ARG A 128 -2.46 24.39 -14.11
N GLU A 129 -3.23 25.41 -13.71
CA GLU A 129 -3.37 25.81 -12.31
C GLU A 129 -4.05 24.73 -11.46
N ALA A 130 -5.16 24.17 -11.94
CA ALA A 130 -5.87 23.09 -11.25
C ALA A 130 -5.01 21.82 -11.11
N ILE A 131 -4.25 21.48 -12.17
CA ILE A 131 -3.33 20.34 -12.14
C ILE A 131 -2.12 20.61 -11.25
N ALA A 132 -1.63 21.85 -11.19
CA ALA A 132 -0.57 22.21 -10.26
C ALA A 132 -1.02 22.06 -8.80
N GLU A 133 -2.24 22.47 -8.48
CA GLU A 133 -2.83 22.23 -7.15
C GLU A 133 -2.95 20.73 -6.87
N PHE A 134 -3.50 19.95 -7.81
CA PHE A 134 -3.62 18.50 -7.70
C PHE A 134 -2.25 17.86 -7.40
N ILE A 135 -1.23 18.18 -8.20
CA ILE A 135 0.13 17.66 -8.05
C ILE A 135 0.74 18.07 -6.70
N ALA A 136 0.58 19.32 -6.29
CA ALA A 136 1.12 19.80 -5.02
C ALA A 136 0.53 19.04 -3.83
N ARG A 137 -0.79 18.75 -3.87
CA ARG A 137 -1.47 17.95 -2.85
C ARG A 137 -1.01 16.49 -2.86
N VAL A 138 -0.95 15.85 -4.03
CA VAL A 138 -0.45 14.47 -4.15
C VAL A 138 0.99 14.33 -3.66
N ASN A 139 1.82 15.34 -3.87
CA ASN A 139 3.21 15.36 -3.42
C ASN A 139 3.37 15.57 -1.90
N TYR A 140 2.35 16.07 -1.18
CA TYR A 140 2.51 16.53 0.20
C TYR A 140 2.93 15.43 1.19
N ASP A 141 2.53 14.18 0.98
CA ASP A 141 2.90 13.02 1.82
C ASP A 141 3.65 11.92 1.04
N MET A 142 4.13 12.24 -0.17
CA MET A 142 4.73 11.24 -1.04
C MET A 142 6.19 10.97 -0.68
N ILE A 143 6.47 9.73 -0.25
CA ILE A 143 7.80 9.34 0.24
C ILE A 143 8.79 9.07 -0.90
N ILE A 144 8.36 8.35 -1.95
CA ILE A 144 9.25 7.93 -3.06
C ILE A 144 8.75 8.50 -4.37
N GLY A 145 9.50 9.47 -4.88
CA GLY A 145 9.24 10.12 -6.16
C GLY A 145 8.32 11.34 -6.04
N ASN A 146 8.00 11.94 -7.18
CA ASN A 146 7.13 13.10 -7.23
C ASN A 146 6.47 13.26 -8.61
N PHE A 147 5.28 13.87 -8.64
CA PHE A 147 4.73 14.41 -9.88
C PHE A 147 5.37 15.76 -10.23
N GLU A 148 5.57 15.99 -11.52
CA GLU A 148 6.11 17.22 -12.10
C GLU A 148 5.15 17.73 -13.18
N LEU A 149 5.01 19.05 -13.27
CA LEU A 149 4.28 19.74 -14.33
C LEU A 149 5.21 20.73 -15.02
N ASP A 150 5.38 20.58 -16.33
CA ASP A 150 5.92 21.64 -17.17
C ASP A 150 4.79 22.65 -17.48
N PHE A 151 4.83 23.80 -16.82
CA PHE A 151 3.85 24.87 -17.02
C PHE A 151 3.84 25.49 -18.41
N SER A 152 4.90 25.33 -19.21
CA SER A 152 4.98 25.90 -20.55
C SER A 152 4.21 25.08 -21.58
N VAL A 153 4.35 23.75 -21.52
CA VAL A 153 3.77 22.81 -22.50
C VAL A 153 2.70 21.89 -21.91
N GLY A 154 2.44 21.97 -20.60
CA GLY A 154 1.44 21.17 -19.90
C GLY A 154 1.81 19.70 -19.71
N GLU A 155 3.08 19.35 -19.87
CA GLU A 155 3.50 17.95 -19.74
C GLU A 155 3.57 17.55 -18.27
N ILE A 156 2.95 16.42 -17.95
CA ILE A 156 2.91 15.86 -16.60
C ILE A 156 3.80 14.63 -16.58
N ARG A 157 4.63 14.49 -15.55
CA ARG A 157 5.51 13.32 -15.38
C ARG A 157 5.49 12.85 -13.93
N TYR A 158 5.72 11.56 -13.72
CA TYR A 158 6.09 11.02 -12.41
C TYR A 158 7.56 10.61 -12.42
N LYS A 159 8.35 11.10 -11.46
CA LYS A 159 9.78 10.88 -11.38
C LYS A 159 10.13 10.07 -10.14
N THR A 160 10.96 9.04 -10.30
CA THR A 160 11.71 8.41 -9.21
C THR A 160 13.20 8.52 -9.50
N SER A 161 14.02 8.69 -8.46
CA SER A 161 15.46 8.84 -8.63
C SER A 161 16.23 8.39 -7.40
N VAL A 162 17.48 7.98 -7.61
CA VAL A 162 18.40 7.60 -6.53
C VAL A 162 19.81 8.08 -6.82
N ASP A 163 20.50 8.51 -5.76
CA ASP A 163 21.93 8.80 -5.77
C ASP A 163 22.70 7.51 -5.46
N VAL A 164 23.67 7.17 -6.31
CA VAL A 164 24.47 5.94 -6.22
C VAL A 164 25.96 6.25 -6.05
N LYS A 165 26.29 7.37 -5.38
CA LYS A 165 27.66 7.82 -5.18
C LYS A 165 28.58 6.80 -4.53
N ASP A 166 28.08 6.16 -3.46
CA ASP A 166 28.86 5.31 -2.55
C ASP A 166 28.33 3.87 -2.47
N GLU A 167 27.18 3.60 -3.08
CA GLU A 167 26.53 2.29 -3.08
C GLU A 167 26.26 1.80 -4.50
N ARG A 168 26.33 0.48 -4.71
CA ARG A 168 26.02 -0.11 -6.01
C ARG A 168 24.51 -0.04 -6.25
N LEU A 169 24.12 0.37 -7.45
CA LEU A 169 22.74 0.26 -7.88
C LEU A 169 22.35 -1.23 -8.01
N SER A 170 21.64 -1.74 -7.01
CA SER A 170 21.21 -3.13 -6.97
C SER A 170 19.99 -3.38 -7.87
N PHE A 171 19.81 -4.62 -8.32
CA PHE A 171 18.61 -5.02 -9.08
C PHE A 171 17.33 -4.68 -8.33
N ASN A 172 17.25 -4.97 -7.02
CA ASN A 172 16.08 -4.69 -6.19
C ASN A 172 15.83 -3.19 -6.04
N SER A 173 16.88 -2.38 -5.93
CA SER A 173 16.76 -0.92 -5.89
C SER A 173 16.15 -0.37 -7.18
N ILE A 174 16.62 -0.85 -8.34
CA ILE A 174 16.02 -0.48 -9.65
C ILE A 174 14.56 -0.95 -9.71
N LYS A 175 14.30 -2.20 -9.31
CA LYS A 175 12.96 -2.78 -9.31
C LYS A 175 11.98 -1.93 -8.51
N HIS A 176 12.29 -1.63 -7.24
CA HIS A 176 11.42 -0.81 -6.40
C HIS A 176 11.17 0.57 -7.03
N LEU A 177 12.21 1.27 -7.50
CA LEU A 177 12.04 2.59 -8.11
C LEU A 177 11.19 2.57 -9.39
N VAL A 178 11.37 1.56 -10.24
CA VAL A 178 10.62 1.41 -11.50
C VAL A 178 9.17 1.05 -11.23
N TYR A 179 8.91 0.05 -10.39
CA TYR A 179 7.55 -0.40 -10.09
C TYR A 179 6.76 0.65 -9.30
N THR A 180 7.37 1.30 -8.30
CA THR A 180 6.73 2.43 -7.62
C THR A 180 6.37 3.53 -8.61
N ASN A 181 7.25 3.83 -9.58
CA ASN A 181 6.99 4.90 -10.54
C ASN A 181 5.76 4.63 -11.42
N VAL A 182 5.71 3.46 -12.05
CA VAL A 182 4.59 3.11 -12.94
C VAL A 182 3.28 2.93 -12.16
N ASN A 183 3.33 2.35 -10.96
CA ASN A 183 2.14 2.17 -10.12
C ASN A 183 1.57 3.51 -9.66
N MET A 184 2.42 4.48 -9.31
CA MET A 184 1.95 5.80 -8.90
C MET A 184 1.37 6.59 -10.06
N MET A 185 1.97 6.50 -11.27
CA MET A 185 1.34 7.06 -12.46
C MET A 185 -0.04 6.43 -12.69
N ASP A 186 -0.14 5.10 -12.66
CA ASP A 186 -1.40 4.40 -12.92
C ASP A 186 -2.48 4.76 -11.89
N LYS A 187 -2.11 4.84 -10.61
CA LYS A 187 -3.00 5.16 -9.49
C LYS A 187 -3.61 6.56 -9.62
N TYR A 188 -2.81 7.56 -9.97
CA TYR A 188 -3.26 8.96 -9.99
C TYR A 188 -3.74 9.42 -11.39
N LEU A 189 -3.49 8.64 -12.45
CA LEU A 189 -3.90 8.97 -13.81
C LEU A 189 -5.42 9.27 -13.93
N PRO A 190 -6.35 8.49 -13.33
CA PRO A 190 -7.77 8.82 -13.36
C PRO A 190 -8.08 10.20 -12.77
N GLY A 191 -7.46 10.56 -11.64
CA GLY A 191 -7.65 11.87 -11.01
C GLY A 191 -7.12 13.01 -11.88
N ILE A 192 -5.98 12.82 -12.54
CA ILE A 192 -5.44 13.78 -13.50
C ILE A 192 -6.43 14.01 -14.65
N ILE A 193 -7.01 12.93 -15.20
CA ILE A 193 -8.01 12.99 -16.27
C ILE A 193 -9.24 13.77 -15.81
N SER A 194 -9.82 13.40 -14.66
CA SER A 194 -11.07 14.02 -14.18
C SER A 194 -10.90 15.49 -13.79
N VAL A 195 -9.73 15.90 -13.29
CA VAL A 195 -9.44 17.33 -13.04
C VAL A 195 -9.27 18.09 -14.36
N ILE A 196 -8.63 17.52 -15.38
CA ILE A 196 -8.52 18.15 -16.71
C ILE A 196 -9.91 18.33 -17.35
N ASN A 197 -10.82 17.38 -17.14
CA ASN A 197 -12.17 17.39 -17.70
C ASN A 197 -13.19 18.23 -16.90
N ASP A 198 -12.78 18.89 -15.80
CA ASP A 198 -13.68 19.60 -14.85
C ASP A 198 -14.76 18.72 -14.19
N GLU A 199 -14.56 17.40 -14.16
CA GLU A 199 -15.52 16.49 -13.52
C GLU A 199 -15.48 16.62 -11.99
N VAL A 200 -14.30 16.93 -11.45
CA VAL A 200 -14.04 17.03 -10.00
C VAL A 200 -12.99 18.10 -9.71
N LEU A 201 -13.07 18.67 -8.50
CA LEU A 201 -12.02 19.54 -7.98
C LEU A 201 -10.77 18.73 -7.59
N PRO A 202 -9.56 19.34 -7.62
CA PRO A 202 -8.30 18.67 -7.26
C PRO A 202 -8.34 17.90 -5.94
N VAL A 203 -8.88 18.53 -4.88
CA VAL A 203 -9.01 17.89 -3.56
C VAL A 203 -9.93 16.67 -3.57
N SER A 204 -11.04 16.74 -4.31
CA SER A 204 -12.01 15.65 -4.40
C SER A 204 -11.44 14.45 -5.16
N ALA A 205 -10.69 14.71 -6.24
CA ALA A 205 -10.02 13.67 -7.02
C ALA A 205 -9.05 12.85 -6.15
N ILE A 206 -8.25 13.53 -5.32
CA ILE A 206 -7.27 12.87 -4.45
C ILE A 206 -7.97 12.01 -3.40
N ASN A 207 -8.99 12.57 -2.73
CA ASN A 207 -9.75 11.83 -1.73
C ASN A 207 -10.36 10.54 -2.30
N GLN A 208 -10.86 10.58 -3.54
CA GLN A 208 -11.40 9.39 -4.21
C GLN A 208 -10.31 8.34 -4.47
N ILE A 209 -9.14 8.74 -4.98
CA ILE A 209 -8.02 7.84 -5.28
C ILE A 209 -7.45 7.17 -4.03
N GLU A 210 -7.26 7.95 -2.96
CA GLU A 210 -6.66 7.46 -1.72
C GLU A 210 -7.62 6.56 -0.94
N LEU A 211 -8.92 6.86 -0.97
CA LEU A 211 -9.95 5.98 -0.41
C LEU A 211 -9.95 4.61 -1.09
N ILE A 212 -9.90 4.57 -2.43
CA ILE A 212 -9.88 3.31 -3.21
C ILE A 212 -8.62 2.49 -2.92
N SER A 213 -7.45 3.14 -2.83
CA SER A 213 -6.18 2.44 -2.58
C SER A 213 -6.15 1.73 -1.22
N ASN A 214 -6.72 2.37 -0.20
CA ASN A 214 -6.82 1.79 1.13
C ASN A 214 -7.74 0.56 1.15
N ILE A 215 -8.79 0.55 0.31
CA ILE A 215 -9.71 -0.58 0.14
C ILE A 215 -9.01 -1.74 -0.60
N THR A 216 -8.31 -1.48 -1.70
CA THR A 216 -7.63 -2.52 -2.48
C THR A 216 -6.52 -3.22 -1.70
N GLN A 217 -5.72 -2.48 -0.91
CA GLN A 217 -4.69 -3.08 -0.05
C GLN A 217 -5.27 -3.99 1.04
N SER A 218 -6.42 -3.64 1.63
CA SER A 218 -7.09 -4.52 2.60
C SER A 218 -7.63 -5.82 1.97
N LEU A 219 -8.08 -5.77 0.71
CA LEU A 219 -8.63 -6.93 0.01
C LEU A 219 -7.55 -7.89 -0.52
N GLU A 220 -6.40 -7.36 -0.96
CA GLU A 220 -5.26 -8.16 -1.41
C GLU A 220 -4.56 -8.89 -0.25
N GLU A 221 -4.46 -8.27 0.92
CA GLU A 221 -3.94 -8.90 2.13
C GLU A 221 -4.82 -10.08 2.60
N GLU A 222 -6.14 -9.97 2.50
CA GLU A 222 -7.08 -11.06 2.79
C GLU A 222 -6.96 -12.22 1.78
N GLN A 223 -6.72 -11.93 0.49
CA GLN A 223 -6.57 -12.98 -0.53
C GLN A 223 -5.23 -13.71 -0.47
N LEU A 224 -4.13 -13.04 -0.12
CA LEU A 224 -2.80 -13.67 0.07
C LEU A 224 -2.78 -14.67 1.23
N LEU A 225 -3.57 -14.43 2.28
CA LEU A 225 -3.76 -15.37 3.40
C LEU A 225 -4.49 -16.66 2.98
N VAL A 226 -5.39 -16.57 2.00
CA VAL A 226 -6.19 -17.72 1.50
C VAL A 226 -5.40 -18.58 0.49
N VAL A 227 -4.42 -18.01 -0.20
CA VAL A 227 -3.57 -18.74 -1.17
C VAL A 227 -2.45 -19.53 -0.49
N ALA A 228 -1.94 -19.05 0.66
CA ALA A 228 -0.90 -19.74 1.43
C ALA A 228 -1.39 -21.05 2.10
N SER A 229 -2.70 -21.25 2.24
CA SER A 229 -3.30 -22.42 2.88
C SER A 229 -3.66 -23.59 1.94
N ASN A 230 -3.47 -23.45 0.63
CA ASN A 230 -4.00 -24.41 -0.37
C ASN A 230 -2.93 -25.24 -1.09
N GLN A 231 -1.89 -25.69 -0.38
CA GLN A 231 -1.01 -26.78 -0.84
C GLN A 231 -1.17 -28.01 0.06
N GLU A 232 -2.31 -28.70 -0.04
CA GLU A 232 -2.44 -30.14 0.20
C GLU A 232 -3.77 -30.66 -0.40
N GLU A 233 -3.81 -31.97 -0.62
CA GLU A 233 -4.43 -32.71 -1.72
C GLU A 233 -5.95 -32.98 -1.71
N LEU A 234 -6.46 -33.23 -2.93
CA LEU A 234 -7.43 -34.27 -3.36
C LEU A 234 -8.98 -34.07 -3.29
N ALA A 235 -9.53 -33.93 -4.51
CA ALA A 235 -10.69 -34.61 -5.11
C ALA A 235 -12.14 -34.37 -4.57
N VAL A 236 -13.01 -33.80 -5.42
CA VAL A 236 -14.10 -34.47 -6.18
C VAL A 236 -15.11 -33.42 -6.73
N SER A 237 -15.37 -33.59 -8.04
CA SER A 237 -16.35 -33.09 -9.02
C SER A 237 -17.62 -32.28 -8.66
N PRO A 238 -18.21 -31.57 -9.66
CA PRO A 238 -19.10 -30.42 -9.49
C PRO A 238 -20.58 -30.75 -9.63
N SER A 239 -21.43 -30.02 -8.90
CA SER A 239 -22.73 -29.48 -9.35
C SER A 239 -23.61 -29.17 -8.15
N SER A 240 -24.17 -27.95 -8.11
CA SER A 240 -25.59 -27.66 -7.90
C SER A 240 -25.71 -26.16 -7.66
N GLN A 241 -26.11 -25.43 -8.70
CA GLN A 241 -26.84 -24.19 -8.51
C GLN A 241 -28.16 -24.53 -7.82
N THR A 242 -28.45 -23.85 -6.72
CA THR A 242 -29.82 -23.45 -6.40
C THR A 242 -29.75 -22.15 -5.61
N ASP A 243 -30.29 -21.11 -6.21
CA ASP A 243 -30.71 -19.89 -5.53
C ASP A 243 -31.59 -20.24 -4.33
N LEU A 244 -31.37 -19.55 -3.20
CA LEU A 244 -32.34 -18.63 -2.58
C LEU A 244 -31.91 -18.24 -1.17
N GLN A 245 -32.02 -16.93 -0.93
CA GLN A 245 -32.04 -16.21 0.35
C GLN A 245 -30.67 -15.83 0.95
N GLU A 246 -30.24 -14.62 0.59
CA GLU A 246 -29.39 -13.77 1.41
C GLU A 246 -29.92 -13.75 2.85
N GLN A 247 -29.24 -14.46 3.74
CA GLN A 247 -29.40 -14.26 5.18
C GLN A 247 -28.59 -13.02 5.56
N GLU A 248 -29.25 -12.05 6.18
CA GLU A 248 -28.66 -10.88 6.82
C GLU A 248 -27.44 -11.30 7.66
N LYS A 249 -26.24 -10.92 7.23
CA LYS A 249 -25.04 -11.04 8.05
C LYS A 249 -25.17 -10.10 9.25
N ARG A 250 -25.63 -10.62 10.39
CA ARG A 250 -25.40 -9.97 11.69
C ARG A 250 -23.91 -10.09 12.00
N PRO A 251 -23.17 -8.96 12.14
CA PRO A 251 -21.74 -9.00 12.42
C PRO A 251 -21.41 -9.76 13.72
N ASP A 252 -22.38 -9.88 14.65
CA ASP A 252 -22.19 -10.46 15.98
C ASP A 252 -21.85 -11.98 16.01
N ARG A 253 -22.13 -12.75 14.96
CA ARG A 253 -21.90 -14.21 14.98
C ARG A 253 -20.45 -14.59 14.66
N ASP A 254 -19.83 -13.87 13.73
CA ASP A 254 -18.49 -14.17 13.22
C ASP A 254 -17.40 -13.25 13.81
N SER A 255 -17.79 -12.24 14.61
CA SER A 255 -16.87 -11.29 15.27
C SER A 255 -16.01 -11.96 16.34
N HIS A 256 -14.80 -11.45 16.51
CA HIS A 256 -13.95 -11.81 17.63
C HIS A 256 -14.56 -11.36 18.98
N ILE A 257 -14.33 -12.15 20.03
CA ILE A 257 -14.95 -11.91 21.34
C ILE A 257 -14.64 -10.52 21.91
N LEU A 258 -13.42 -10.03 21.67
CA LEU A 258 -12.96 -8.71 22.12
C LEU A 258 -13.66 -7.55 21.42
N ALA A 259 -14.16 -7.75 20.19
CA ALA A 259 -14.95 -6.72 19.53
C ALA A 259 -16.33 -6.65 20.18
N ILE A 260 -16.91 -7.77 20.63
CA ILE A 260 -18.26 -7.89 21.21
C ILE A 260 -18.35 -7.33 22.64
N LEU A 261 -17.29 -7.50 23.43
CA LEU A 261 -17.24 -7.06 24.82
C LEU A 261 -17.01 -5.55 24.96
N THR A 262 -17.55 -4.96 26.02
CA THR A 262 -17.27 -3.56 26.38
C THR A 262 -15.90 -3.42 27.05
N PRO A 263 -15.30 -2.21 27.08
CA PRO A 263 -14.05 -1.97 27.80
C PRO A 263 -14.11 -2.36 29.28
N GLU A 264 -15.25 -2.12 29.92
CA GLU A 264 -15.53 -2.48 31.31
C GLU A 264 -15.65 -3.99 31.50
N GLU A 265 -16.34 -4.69 30.60
CA GLU A 265 -16.47 -6.16 30.62
C GLU A 265 -15.09 -6.82 30.45
N ILE A 266 -14.26 -6.33 29.52
CA ILE A 266 -12.87 -6.78 29.31
C ILE A 266 -12.02 -6.54 30.57
N ALA A 267 -12.18 -5.39 31.23
CA ALA A 267 -11.48 -5.10 32.48
C ALA A 267 -11.84 -6.10 33.58
N GLN A 268 -13.12 -6.46 33.69
CA GLN A 268 -13.64 -7.37 34.69
C GLN A 268 -13.19 -8.82 34.43
N PHE A 269 -13.23 -9.29 33.18
CA PHE A 269 -12.70 -10.61 32.83
C PHE A 269 -11.20 -10.74 33.12
N HIS A 270 -10.41 -9.73 32.74
CA HIS A 270 -8.98 -9.70 33.04
C HIS A 270 -8.70 -9.61 34.55
N GLN A 271 -9.53 -8.88 35.32
CA GLN A 271 -9.41 -8.85 36.77
C GLN A 271 -9.68 -10.23 37.39
N VAL A 272 -10.69 -10.93 36.90
CA VAL A 272 -11.04 -12.28 37.37
C VAL A 272 -9.94 -13.29 37.04
N SER A 273 -9.36 -13.25 35.83
CA SER A 273 -8.28 -14.16 35.45
C SER A 273 -7.01 -13.99 36.30
N GLN A 274 -6.77 -12.79 36.85
CA GLN A 274 -5.65 -12.54 37.77
C GLN A 274 -5.91 -12.98 39.22
N MET A 275 -7.16 -13.19 39.62
CA MET A 275 -7.56 -13.52 41.00
C MET A 275 -7.58 -15.04 41.26
N VAL A 276 -6.39 -15.64 41.34
CA VAL A 276 -6.23 -17.12 41.48
C VAL A 276 -6.30 -17.59 42.95
N ALA A 277 -6.24 -16.68 43.93
CA ALA A 277 -6.08 -17.07 45.32
C ALA A 277 -7.39 -17.62 45.96
N PRO A 278 -7.34 -18.69 46.78
CA PRO A 278 -8.54 -19.36 47.31
C PRO A 278 -9.50 -18.46 48.11
N TYR A 279 -8.98 -17.43 48.79
CA TYR A 279 -9.77 -16.48 49.57
C TYR A 279 -10.57 -15.48 48.70
N GLN A 280 -10.20 -15.34 47.42
CA GLN A 280 -10.86 -14.43 46.46
C GLN A 280 -12.05 -15.09 45.75
N ARG A 281 -12.28 -16.40 45.94
CA ARG A 281 -13.34 -17.16 45.24
C ARG A 281 -14.73 -16.54 45.35
N LYS A 282 -15.09 -16.02 46.54
CA LYS A 282 -16.38 -15.35 46.75
C LYS A 282 -16.48 -14.01 46.01
N GLN A 283 -15.37 -13.31 45.86
CA GLN A 283 -15.29 -12.06 45.11
C GLN A 283 -15.35 -12.32 43.60
N VAL A 284 -14.63 -13.33 43.11
CA VAL A 284 -14.67 -13.78 41.71
C VAL A 284 -16.08 -14.21 41.31
N GLN A 285 -16.76 -15.01 42.14
CA GLN A 285 -18.14 -15.41 41.91
C GLN A 285 -19.07 -14.20 41.80
N GLY A 286 -18.95 -13.23 42.71
CA GLY A 286 -19.76 -12.01 42.66
C GLY A 286 -19.49 -11.10 41.45
N ILE A 287 -18.26 -11.08 40.92
CA ILE A 287 -17.93 -10.36 39.68
C ILE A 287 -18.50 -11.10 38.47
N ASN A 288 -18.32 -12.43 38.39
CA ASN A 288 -18.83 -13.23 37.27
C ASN A 288 -20.36 -13.23 37.19
N GLU A 289 -21.07 -13.31 38.31
CA GLU A 289 -22.55 -13.21 38.31
C GLU A 289 -23.03 -11.86 37.77
N LYS A 290 -22.40 -10.76 38.19
CA LYS A 290 -22.73 -9.41 37.69
C LYS A 290 -22.39 -9.27 36.22
N LEU A 291 -21.20 -9.71 35.81
CA LEU A 291 -20.71 -9.67 34.43
C LEU A 291 -21.63 -10.47 33.49
N LYS A 292 -21.99 -11.69 33.89
CA LYS A 292 -22.94 -12.54 33.17
C LYS A 292 -24.30 -11.88 33.02
N SER A 293 -24.85 -11.33 34.12
CA SER A 293 -26.14 -10.64 34.08
C SER A 293 -26.11 -9.40 33.17
N GLY A 294 -25.02 -8.63 33.16
CA GLY A 294 -24.85 -7.46 32.30
C GLY A 294 -24.78 -7.81 30.82
N ILE A 295 -24.02 -8.85 30.47
CA ILE A 295 -23.88 -9.32 29.09
C ILE A 295 -25.21 -9.89 28.56
N LEU A 296 -25.93 -10.67 29.38
CA LEU A 296 -27.26 -11.20 29.04
C LEU A 296 -28.27 -10.08 28.79
N LEU A 297 -28.28 -9.04 29.63
CA LEU A 297 -29.16 -7.88 29.45
C LEU A 297 -28.86 -7.12 28.15
N ARG A 298 -27.59 -7.06 27.73
CA ARG A 298 -27.15 -6.31 26.55
C ARG A 298 -27.32 -7.08 25.24
N LEU A 299 -27.04 -8.37 25.24
CA LEU A 299 -26.95 -9.19 24.02
C LEU A 299 -28.11 -10.18 23.85
N GLY A 300 -29.01 -10.31 24.85
CA GLY A 300 -30.14 -11.22 24.79
C GLY A 300 -29.69 -12.68 24.61
N ASP A 301 -30.25 -13.35 23.61
CA ASP A 301 -30.04 -14.78 23.33
C ASP A 301 -28.57 -15.13 23.01
N LEU A 302 -27.77 -14.17 22.52
CA LEU A 302 -26.34 -14.35 22.25
C LEU A 302 -25.48 -14.19 23.51
N GLY A 303 -26.02 -13.61 24.59
CA GLY A 303 -25.25 -13.23 25.77
C GLY A 303 -24.62 -14.40 26.53
N GLU A 304 -25.32 -15.54 26.61
CA GLU A 304 -24.81 -16.75 27.28
C GLU A 304 -23.60 -17.32 26.52
N GLU A 305 -23.70 -17.41 25.19
CA GLU A 305 -22.63 -17.93 24.34
C GLU A 305 -21.40 -17.02 24.36
N VAL A 306 -21.61 -15.70 24.30
CA VAL A 306 -20.55 -14.70 24.40
C VAL A 306 -19.87 -14.76 25.77
N PHE A 307 -20.63 -14.91 26.85
CA PHE A 307 -20.06 -15.04 28.20
C PHE A 307 -19.14 -16.26 28.30
N VAL A 308 -19.57 -17.43 27.84
CA VAL A 308 -18.77 -18.66 27.89
C VAL A 308 -17.51 -18.54 27.02
N ARG A 309 -17.63 -17.99 25.80
CA ARG A 309 -16.48 -17.74 24.92
C ARG A 309 -15.47 -16.79 25.56
N ALA A 310 -15.93 -15.74 26.23
CA ALA A 310 -15.08 -14.78 26.91
C ALA A 310 -14.38 -15.39 28.14
N ASP A 311 -15.10 -16.14 28.97
CA ASP A 311 -14.55 -16.77 30.17
C ASP A 311 -13.40 -17.74 29.82
N ASN A 312 -13.60 -18.57 28.78
CA ASN A 312 -12.56 -19.45 28.25
C ASN A 312 -11.36 -18.65 27.71
N PHE A 313 -11.61 -17.61 26.90
CA PHE A 313 -10.56 -16.80 26.30
C PHE A 313 -9.64 -16.15 27.36
N PHE A 314 -10.21 -15.50 28.37
CA PHE A 314 -9.42 -14.84 29.42
C PHE A 314 -8.81 -15.83 30.42
N GLY A 315 -9.30 -17.08 30.46
CA GLY A 315 -8.68 -18.18 31.20
C GLY A 315 -7.41 -18.72 30.54
N GLU A 316 -7.32 -18.67 29.21
CA GLU A 316 -6.20 -19.21 28.43
C GLU A 316 -5.15 -18.15 28.04
N VAL A 317 -5.57 -16.89 27.87
CA VAL A 317 -4.72 -15.81 27.35
C VAL A 317 -4.22 -14.90 28.48
N ASN A 318 -2.91 -14.69 28.53
CA ASN A 318 -2.28 -13.71 29.44
C ASN A 318 -1.96 -12.40 28.71
N LEU A 319 -2.73 -11.34 28.97
CA LEU A 319 -2.57 -10.04 28.33
C LEU A 319 -1.66 -9.12 29.15
N SER A 320 -0.74 -8.43 28.49
CA SER A 320 0.04 -7.36 29.13
C SER A 320 -0.86 -6.16 29.45
N ALA A 321 -0.54 -5.40 30.52
CA ALA A 321 -1.29 -4.20 30.90
C ALA A 321 -1.33 -3.13 29.79
N LYS A 322 -0.33 -3.13 28.90
CA LYS A 322 -0.26 -2.27 27.72
C LYS A 322 -1.27 -2.71 26.67
N ASN A 323 -1.26 -4.00 26.29
CA ASN A 323 -2.18 -4.53 25.27
C ASN A 323 -3.63 -4.47 25.77
N LEU A 324 -3.87 -4.68 27.06
CA LEU A 324 -5.19 -4.53 27.67
C LEU A 324 -5.77 -3.12 27.43
N LYS A 325 -4.98 -2.06 27.62
CA LYS A 325 -5.42 -0.67 27.39
C LYS A 325 -5.72 -0.38 25.93
N LEU A 326 -4.96 -0.97 25.00
CA LEU A 326 -5.21 -0.83 23.57
C LEU A 326 -6.47 -1.59 23.15
N ILE A 327 -6.62 -2.84 23.63
CA ILE A 327 -7.80 -3.68 23.43
C ILE A 327 -9.06 -2.96 23.92
N GLN A 328 -9.03 -2.35 25.11
CA GLN A 328 -10.14 -1.55 25.64
C GLN A 328 -10.49 -0.34 24.76
N ARG A 329 -9.50 0.30 24.14
CA ARG A 329 -9.77 1.44 23.24
C ARG A 329 -10.43 0.98 21.95
N TYR A 330 -9.93 -0.09 21.34
CA TYR A 330 -10.50 -0.66 20.12
C TYR A 330 -11.90 -1.27 20.37
N SER A 331 -12.10 -1.99 21.48
CA SER A 331 -13.42 -2.56 21.80
C SER A 331 -14.48 -1.47 22.03
N GLY A 332 -14.08 -0.33 22.62
CA GLY A 332 -14.94 0.84 22.75
C GLY A 332 -15.36 1.43 21.40
N LEU A 333 -14.46 1.45 20.41
CA LEU A 333 -14.77 1.90 19.05
C LEU A 333 -15.68 0.89 18.33
N ALA A 334 -15.39 -0.42 18.42
CA ALA A 334 -16.23 -1.48 17.87
C ALA A 334 -17.67 -1.43 18.43
N GLY A 335 -17.80 -1.19 19.73
CA GLY A 335 -19.10 -0.99 20.38
C GLY A 335 -19.87 0.21 19.83
N ARG A 336 -19.20 1.35 19.62
CA ARG A 336 -19.84 2.56 19.02
C ARG A 336 -20.27 2.32 17.59
N ILE A 337 -19.44 1.65 16.78
CA ILE A 337 -19.78 1.30 15.39
C ILE A 337 -21.04 0.44 15.35
N ARG A 338 -21.11 -0.61 16.19
CA ARG A 338 -22.30 -1.46 16.26
C ARG A 338 -23.56 -0.68 16.62
N LEU A 339 -23.48 0.23 17.59
CA LEU A 339 -24.64 1.04 17.97
C LEU A 339 -25.13 1.93 16.82
N LEU A 340 -24.20 2.53 16.07
CA LEU A 340 -24.54 3.33 14.89
C LEU A 340 -25.11 2.48 13.76
N TRP A 341 -24.53 1.32 13.51
CA TRP A 341 -24.98 0.37 12.50
C TRP A 341 -26.38 -0.16 12.81
N GLN A 342 -26.63 -0.57 14.05
CA GLN A 342 -27.97 -0.98 14.52
C GLN A 342 -28.98 0.17 14.42
N TYR A 343 -28.59 1.39 14.79
CA TYR A 343 -29.46 2.55 14.67
C TYR A 343 -29.86 2.82 13.22
N LEU A 344 -28.88 2.82 12.30
CA LEU A 344 -29.13 3.08 10.88
C LEU A 344 -29.96 1.96 10.23
N ASN A 345 -29.75 0.70 10.58
CA ASN A 345 -30.58 -0.40 10.10
C ASN A 345 -32.01 -0.34 10.63
N ASN A 346 -32.19 -0.06 11.92
CA ASN A 346 -33.53 0.11 12.49
C ASN A 346 -34.24 1.35 11.91
N TRP A 347 -33.51 2.44 11.65
CA TRP A 347 -34.05 3.63 11.01
C TRP A 347 -34.50 3.33 9.56
N ASN A 348 -33.70 2.53 8.86
CA ASN A 348 -33.97 2.08 7.50
C ASN A 348 -35.21 1.17 7.41
N GLU A 349 -35.39 0.24 8.34
CA GLU A 349 -36.59 -0.60 8.45
C GLU A 349 -37.88 0.22 8.68
N GLN A 350 -37.78 1.39 9.33
CA GLN A 350 -38.93 2.24 9.68
C GLN A 350 -39.35 3.25 8.59
N HIS A 351 -38.47 3.59 7.64
CA HIS A 351 -38.70 4.67 6.66
C HIS A 351 -38.74 4.21 5.17
N GLY A 352 -38.58 2.91 4.89
CA GLY A 352 -38.76 2.30 3.57
C GLY A 352 -37.47 2.07 2.77
N GLU A 353 -37.50 1.07 1.86
CA GLU A 353 -36.35 0.49 1.15
C GLU A 353 -35.38 1.49 0.51
N ILE A 354 -34.08 1.23 0.73
CA ILE A 354 -32.97 2.04 0.24
C ILE A 354 -32.85 1.95 -1.29
N LEU A 355 -32.90 3.10 -1.95
CA LEU A 355 -32.30 3.28 -3.27
C LEU A 355 -30.81 2.90 -3.20
N VAL A 356 -30.37 1.98 -4.06
CA VAL A 356 -29.01 1.38 -4.08
C VAL A 356 -27.85 2.40 -4.03
N ASN A 357 -28.12 3.68 -4.31
CA ASN A 357 -27.15 4.80 -4.32
C ASN A 357 -27.37 5.85 -3.21
N SER A 358 -28.04 5.52 -2.10
CA SER A 358 -28.22 6.49 -1.00
C SER A 358 -26.97 6.63 -0.11
N GLN A 359 -26.84 7.81 0.49
CA GLN A 359 -25.73 8.14 1.39
C GLN A 359 -25.73 7.26 2.65
N GLU A 360 -26.91 6.83 3.11
CA GLU A 360 -27.12 5.95 4.27
C GLU A 360 -26.60 4.53 4.01
N ARG A 361 -26.81 3.97 2.80
CA ARG A 361 -26.26 2.66 2.43
C ARG A 361 -24.75 2.66 2.35
N THR A 362 -24.19 3.76 1.82
CA THR A 362 -22.73 3.96 1.78
C THR A 362 -22.15 4.00 3.19
N ILE A 363 -22.80 4.71 4.12
CA ILE A 363 -22.37 4.79 5.52
C ILE A 363 -22.51 3.45 6.25
N LEU A 364 -23.55 2.67 5.97
CA LEU A 364 -23.69 1.32 6.53
C LEU A 364 -22.54 0.40 6.10
N VAL A 365 -22.17 0.45 4.82
CA VAL A 365 -21.03 -0.30 4.27
C VAL A 365 -19.71 0.19 4.89
N ASP A 366 -19.53 1.51 5.01
CA ASP A 366 -18.34 2.07 5.66
C ASP A 366 -18.22 1.68 7.14
N LEU A 367 -19.33 1.70 7.89
CA LEU A 367 -19.36 1.29 9.29
C LEU A 367 -19.04 -0.21 9.44
N ASP A 368 -19.56 -1.06 8.56
CA ASP A 368 -19.25 -2.50 8.56
C ASP A 368 -17.76 -2.74 8.26
N ASN A 369 -17.20 -2.06 7.24
CA ASN A 369 -15.77 -2.14 6.92
C ASN A 369 -14.89 -1.66 8.09
N LEU A 370 -15.28 -0.56 8.74
CA LEU A 370 -14.56 -0.03 9.90
C LEU A 370 -14.62 -1.01 11.08
N PHE A 371 -15.76 -1.68 11.28
CA PHE A 371 -15.92 -2.68 12.31
C PHE A 371 -14.95 -3.86 12.11
N TRP A 372 -14.90 -4.44 10.91
CA TRP A 372 -14.02 -5.57 10.59
C TRP A 372 -12.54 -5.21 10.66
N CYS A 373 -12.18 -3.98 10.31
CA CYS A 373 -10.83 -3.48 10.51
C CYS A 373 -10.43 -3.50 11.99
N ILE A 374 -11.31 -2.99 12.86
CA ILE A 374 -11.08 -2.97 14.31
C ILE A 374 -11.05 -4.39 14.91
N ASP A 375 -11.93 -5.28 14.44
CA ASP A 375 -11.95 -6.68 14.85
C ASP A 375 -10.63 -7.39 14.53
N GLY A 376 -10.12 -7.24 13.30
CA GLY A 376 -8.82 -7.79 12.91
C GLY A 376 -7.64 -7.22 13.72
N ARG A 377 -7.71 -5.96 14.15
CA ARG A 377 -6.70 -5.36 15.05
C ARG A 377 -6.74 -5.95 16.45
N LEU A 378 -7.94 -6.16 16.98
CA LEU A 378 -8.13 -6.81 18.28
C LEU A 378 -7.54 -8.22 18.30
N GLN A 379 -7.68 -8.97 17.21
CA GLN A 379 -7.07 -10.30 17.07
C GLN A 379 -5.53 -10.25 17.08
N LYS A 380 -4.93 -9.29 16.36
CA LYS A 380 -3.47 -9.13 16.29
C LYS A 380 -2.83 -8.70 17.62
N LEU A 381 -3.55 -7.93 18.46
CA LEU A 381 -3.05 -7.49 19.77
C LEU A 381 -2.91 -8.62 20.80
N ILE A 382 -3.48 -9.80 20.53
CA ILE A 382 -3.43 -10.98 21.41
C ILE A 382 -2.11 -11.74 21.26
N ILE A 383 -1.53 -11.74 20.04
CA ILE A 383 -0.35 -12.55 19.66
C ILE A 383 0.97 -11.88 20.10
N ASP A 384 0.90 -10.70 20.73
CA ASP A 384 2.05 -9.88 21.19
C ASP A 384 3.12 -9.62 20.12
N GLU A 385 2.71 -9.62 18.85
CA GLU A 385 3.53 -9.20 17.69
C GLU A 385 3.64 -7.66 17.59
N LEU A 386 3.85 -6.98 18.71
CA LEU A 386 4.36 -5.61 18.72
C LEU A 386 5.91 -5.60 18.69
N LYS A 387 6.53 -6.58 18.01
CA LYS A 387 7.92 -6.48 17.56
C LYS A 387 7.98 -5.58 16.33
N GLY A 388 7.87 -4.27 16.53
CA GLY A 388 8.32 -3.28 15.54
C GLY A 388 7.37 -2.16 15.15
N ARG A 389 6.08 -2.18 15.54
CA ARG A 389 5.24 -0.97 15.45
C ARG A 389 5.43 -0.13 16.70
N ASN A 390 5.81 1.13 16.53
CA ASN A 390 5.88 2.07 17.63
C ASN A 390 4.46 2.23 18.21
N GLU A 391 4.31 2.13 19.52
CA GLU A 391 3.04 2.36 20.25
C GLU A 391 2.30 3.63 19.81
N VAL A 392 3.07 4.62 19.34
CA VAL A 392 2.62 5.86 18.73
C VAL A 392 1.76 5.63 17.48
N GLU A 393 2.13 4.71 16.59
CA GLU A 393 1.38 4.40 15.35
C GLU A 393 0.01 3.82 15.66
N VAL A 394 -0.07 2.91 16.65
CA VAL A 394 -1.33 2.31 17.09
C VAL A 394 -2.24 3.36 17.74
N LEU A 395 -1.66 4.31 18.48
CA LEU A 395 -2.41 5.41 19.08
C LEU A 395 -2.90 6.43 18.03
N ILE A 396 -2.10 6.71 16.99
CA ILE A 396 -2.52 7.55 15.87
C ILE A 396 -3.70 6.90 15.14
N GLU A 397 -3.60 5.61 14.81
CA GLU A 397 -4.68 4.86 14.16
C GLU A 397 -5.98 4.87 15.00
N ILE A 398 -5.89 4.72 16.33
CA ILE A 398 -7.06 4.81 17.22
C ILE A 398 -7.71 6.20 17.14
N GLU A 399 -6.94 7.27 17.06
CA GLU A 399 -7.49 8.63 16.94
C GLU A 399 -8.08 8.87 15.55
N GLU A 400 -7.48 8.34 14.48
CA GLU A 400 -8.06 8.39 13.12
C GLU A 400 -9.41 7.67 13.05
N PHE A 401 -9.52 6.48 13.64
CA PHE A 401 -10.81 5.76 13.73
C PHE A 401 -11.83 6.52 14.57
N ARG A 402 -11.40 7.17 15.66
CA ARG A 402 -12.28 8.01 16.48
C ARG A 402 -12.79 9.23 15.69
N GLU A 403 -11.94 9.88 14.91
CA GLU A 403 -12.32 11.03 14.08
C GLU A 403 -13.32 10.63 13.01
N LYS A 404 -13.06 9.53 12.29
CA LYS A 404 -14.00 8.95 11.31
C LYS A 404 -15.35 8.63 11.94
N LEU A 405 -15.36 7.96 13.10
CA LEU A 405 -16.59 7.71 13.87
C LEU A 405 -17.33 8.99 14.25
N GLY A 406 -16.61 10.03 14.63
CA GLY A 406 -17.20 11.33 14.96
C GLY A 406 -17.94 11.98 13.79
N VAL A 407 -17.53 11.73 12.55
CA VAL A 407 -18.24 12.19 11.34
C VAL A 407 -19.57 11.45 11.20
N TYR A 408 -19.57 10.13 11.32
CA TYR A 408 -20.79 9.32 11.23
C TYR A 408 -21.77 9.62 12.37
N GLU A 409 -21.28 9.84 13.59
CA GLU A 409 -22.13 10.24 14.72
C GLU A 409 -22.81 11.61 14.50
N LYS A 410 -22.10 12.57 13.89
CA LYS A 410 -22.69 13.86 13.53
C LYS A 410 -23.76 13.70 12.45
N PHE A 411 -23.52 12.84 11.47
CA PHE A 411 -24.47 12.54 10.41
C PHE A 411 -25.74 11.87 10.97
N VAL A 412 -25.59 10.84 11.80
CA VAL A 412 -26.73 10.18 12.47
C VAL A 412 -27.53 11.16 13.32
N LYS A 413 -26.85 12.08 14.04
CA LYS A 413 -27.52 13.16 14.79
C LYS A 413 -28.30 14.09 13.88
N GLN A 414 -27.75 14.47 12.72
CA GLN A 414 -28.45 15.32 11.75
C GLN A 414 -29.72 14.64 11.24
N ILE A 415 -29.65 13.35 10.86
CA ILE A 415 -30.80 12.56 10.44
C ILE A 415 -31.87 12.52 11.54
N SER A 416 -31.46 12.25 12.79
CA SER A 416 -32.37 12.20 13.93
C SER A 416 -33.06 13.54 14.24
N CYS A 417 -32.43 14.68 13.90
CA CYS A 417 -32.99 16.02 14.06
C CYS A 417 -33.86 16.46 12.88
N SER A 418 -33.66 15.90 11.68
CA SER A 418 -34.45 16.21 10.48
C SER A 418 -35.76 15.44 10.37
N SER A 419 -36.02 14.46 11.24
CA SER A 419 -37.34 13.82 11.34
C SER A 419 -38.40 14.85 11.75
N PRO A 420 -39.42 15.13 10.92
CA PRO A 420 -40.52 15.99 11.33
C PRO A 420 -41.23 15.36 12.52
N LYS A 421 -41.53 16.18 13.53
CA LYS A 421 -42.57 15.87 14.51
C LYS A 421 -43.78 15.34 13.74
N THR A 422 -44.28 14.20 14.20
CA THR A 422 -45.64 13.73 13.98
C THR A 422 -46.60 14.91 13.81
N ALA A 423 -47.01 15.16 12.57
CA ALA A 423 -48.18 15.97 12.30
C ALA A 423 -49.39 15.06 12.57
N SER A 424 -50.03 15.35 13.69
CA SER A 424 -51.42 15.03 13.97
C SER A 424 -52.30 15.27 12.74
N GLU A 425 -53.07 14.27 12.35
CA GLU A 425 -54.52 14.33 12.13
C GLU A 425 -55.12 12.92 12.10
#